data_AF-A0A0T6AFH1-F1
#
_entry.id   AF-A0A0T6AFH1-F1
#
_cell.length_a   1.000
_cell.length_b   1.000
_cell.length_c   1.000
_cell.angle_alpha   90.00
_cell.angle_beta   90.00
_cell.angle_gamma   90.00
#
_symmetry.space_group_name_H-M   'P 1'
#
loop_
_entity.id
_entity.type
_entity.pdbx_description
1 polymer ?
#
loop_
_entity_poly.entity_id
_entity_poly.type
_entity_poly.pdbx_seq_one_letter_code
_entity_poly.pdbx_strand_id
1 'polypeptide(L)'
;MRQTPHFAIRRRNKLVNPRLQGGVAIQIAAIVLVAGSLVALLLFRDIRQALWDASYSGHFGFSTPFRIVNGILVRRLLVLFALVFAGGSLAFLWYVRRVRRGIFRLVEAFQASGEGDLSSPADARGPGGIIDVGKAIDDVRSHTLARIGEVRGAVEAMRASALPEEEFTRRWETLKGKIERIIP
;
A
#
# COMPACT_ATOMS: atom_id res chain seq x y z
N MET A 1 -17.80 -42.57 0.07
CA MET A 1 -17.54 -41.28 -0.60
C MET A 1 -17.62 -40.17 0.42
N ARG A 2 -16.47 -39.59 0.83
CA ARG A 2 -16.40 -38.53 1.84
C ARG A 2 -16.54 -37.18 1.14
N GLN A 3 -17.57 -36.43 1.49
CA GLN A 3 -17.77 -35.06 1.02
C GLN A 3 -16.64 -34.18 1.58
N THR A 4 -15.84 -33.61 0.70
CA THR A 4 -14.89 -32.53 1.01
C THR A 4 -15.66 -31.31 1.52
N PRO A 5 -15.31 -30.73 2.67
CA PRO A 5 -15.90 -29.46 3.06
C PRO A 5 -15.35 -28.38 2.13
N HIS A 6 -16.20 -27.89 1.23
CA HIS A 6 -15.94 -26.67 0.51
C HIS A 6 -15.74 -25.55 1.53
N PHE A 7 -14.50 -25.07 1.67
CA PHE A 7 -14.23 -23.79 2.30
C PHE A 7 -14.94 -22.73 1.46
N ALA A 8 -16.14 -22.33 1.89
CA ALA A 8 -16.80 -21.15 1.37
C ALA A 8 -15.91 -19.96 1.73
N ILE A 9 -15.00 -19.60 0.82
CA ILE A 9 -14.28 -18.34 0.86
C ILE A 9 -15.35 -17.27 0.71
N ARG A 10 -15.89 -16.84 1.85
CA ARG A 10 -16.77 -15.69 1.95
C ARG A 10 -15.91 -14.50 1.54
N ARG A 11 -15.86 -14.19 0.24
CA ARG A 11 -15.39 -12.91 -0.30
C ARG A 11 -16.29 -11.83 0.29
N ARG A 12 -16.06 -11.46 1.56
CA ARG A 12 -16.42 -10.14 2.04
C ARG A 12 -15.53 -9.22 1.21
N ASN A 13 -16.13 -8.60 0.19
CA ASN A 13 -15.65 -7.35 -0.35
C ASN A 13 -15.56 -6.37 0.82
N LYS A 14 -14.45 -6.40 1.54
CA LYS A 14 -13.99 -5.37 2.47
C LYS A 14 -13.45 -4.20 1.63
N LEU A 15 -14.12 -3.92 0.53
CA LEU A 15 -13.90 -2.73 -0.28
C LEU A 15 -14.66 -1.64 0.47
N VAL A 16 -13.88 -0.74 1.07
CA VAL A 16 -14.35 0.51 1.68
C VAL A 16 -14.93 0.34 3.07
N ASN A 17 -14.08 0.50 4.09
CA ASN A 17 -14.54 0.90 5.42
C ASN A 17 -14.83 2.42 5.37
N PRO A 18 -16.09 2.88 5.40
CA PRO A 18 -16.43 4.29 5.20
C PRO A 18 -15.79 5.22 6.25
N ARG A 19 -15.48 4.69 7.43
CA ARG A 19 -14.81 5.42 8.52
C ARG A 19 -13.35 5.78 8.21
N LEU A 20 -12.65 4.98 7.40
CA LEU A 20 -11.27 5.26 6.97
C LEU A 20 -11.22 6.19 5.76
N GLN A 21 -12.24 6.19 4.90
CA GLN A 21 -12.38 7.17 3.82
C GLN A 21 -12.74 8.56 4.33
N GLY A 22 -13.51 8.68 5.43
CA GLY A 22 -13.88 9.97 5.99
C GLY A 22 -12.68 10.86 6.32
N GLY A 23 -11.65 10.33 6.99
CA GLY A 23 -10.46 11.10 7.36
C GLY A 23 -9.66 11.62 6.15
N VAL A 24 -9.42 10.74 5.17
CA VAL A 24 -8.70 11.11 3.94
C VAL A 24 -9.54 12.07 3.08
N ALA A 25 -10.85 11.86 2.99
CA ALA A 25 -11.76 12.75 2.26
C ALA A 25 -11.83 14.14 2.89
N ILE A 26 -11.85 14.25 4.22
CA ILE A 26 -11.81 15.53 4.94
C ILE A 26 -10.49 16.26 4.68
N GLN A 27 -9.36 15.54 4.71
CA GLN A 27 -8.05 16.14 4.39
C GLN A 27 -8.00 16.66 2.95
N ILE A 28 -8.51 15.88 1.99
CA ILE A 28 -8.60 16.31 0.59
C ILE A 28 -9.50 17.55 0.47
N ALA A 29 -10.67 17.54 1.11
CA ALA A 29 -11.59 18.68 1.10
C ALA A 29 -10.95 19.94 1.71
N ALA A 30 -10.23 19.81 2.83
CA ALA A 30 -9.52 20.91 3.46
C ALA A 30 -8.41 21.47 2.56
N ILE A 31 -7.62 20.60 1.92
CA ILE A 31 -6.56 21.02 0.98
C ILE A 31 -7.18 21.75 -0.22
N VAL A 32 -8.26 21.22 -0.79
CA VAL A 32 -8.97 21.84 -1.92
C VAL A 32 -9.54 23.20 -1.51
N LEU A 33 -10.15 23.30 -0.32
CA LEU A 33 -10.68 24.57 0.19
C LEU A 33 -9.59 25.61 0.43
N VAL A 34 -8.49 25.24 1.07
CA VAL A 34 -7.38 26.16 1.35
C VAL A 34 -6.71 26.61 0.06
N ALA A 35 -6.38 25.67 -0.83
CA ALA A 35 -5.77 25.99 -2.12
C ALA A 35 -6.71 26.83 -3.00
N GLY A 36 -7.99 26.45 -3.06
CA GLY A 36 -9.02 27.20 -3.79
C GLY A 36 -9.20 28.62 -3.26
N SER A 37 -9.25 28.78 -1.93
CA SER A 37 -9.39 30.10 -1.29
C SER A 37 -8.17 30.99 -1.53
N LEU A 38 -6.96 30.43 -1.42
CA LEU A 38 -5.72 31.17 -1.70
C LEU A 38 -5.69 31.65 -3.15
N VAL A 39 -6.07 30.78 -4.08
CA VAL A 39 -6.09 31.13 -5.49
C VAL A 39 -7.14 32.18 -5.79
N ALA A 40 -8.36 32.04 -5.26
CA ALA A 40 -9.42 33.04 -5.41
C ALA A 40 -8.98 34.42 -4.87
N LEU A 41 -8.31 34.46 -3.72
CA LEU A 41 -7.82 35.69 -3.11
C LEU A 41 -6.72 36.36 -3.96
N LEU A 42 -5.76 35.58 -4.49
CA LEU A 42 -4.74 36.09 -5.39
C LEU A 42 -5.33 36.61 -6.70
N LEU A 43 -6.31 35.90 -7.25
CA LEU A 43 -6.97 36.24 -8.49
C LEU A 43 -7.80 37.53 -8.32
N PHE A 44 -8.51 37.67 -7.20
CA PHE A 44 -9.20 38.91 -6.83
C PHE A 44 -8.23 40.08 -6.65
N ARG A 45 -7.09 39.86 -5.98
CA ARG A 45 -6.07 40.89 -5.78
C ARG A 45 -5.51 41.39 -7.12
N ASP A 46 -5.13 40.46 -8.01
CA ASP A 46 -4.54 40.79 -9.30
C ASP A 46 -5.54 41.49 -10.24
N ILE A 47 -6.80 41.02 -10.30
CA ILE A 47 -7.84 41.68 -11.08
C ILE A 47 -8.10 43.09 -10.55
N ARG A 48 -8.21 43.25 -9.23
CA ARG A 48 -8.44 44.56 -8.61
C ARG A 48 -7.30 45.51 -8.90
N GLN A 49 -6.06 45.05 -8.80
CA GLN A 49 -4.87 45.86 -9.08
C GLN A 49 -4.78 46.24 -10.56
N ALA A 50 -5.03 45.29 -11.47
CA ALA A 50 -5.04 45.57 -12.91
C ALA A 50 -6.14 46.56 -13.33
N LEU A 51 -7.32 46.49 -12.70
CA LEU A 51 -8.40 47.48 -12.91
C LEU A 51 -8.05 48.84 -12.32
N TRP A 52 -7.39 48.86 -11.15
CA TRP A 52 -6.93 50.10 -10.51
C TRP A 52 -5.86 50.79 -11.37
N ASP A 53 -4.84 50.06 -11.80
CA ASP A 53 -3.79 50.56 -12.70
C ASP A 53 -4.40 51.07 -14.02
N ALA A 54 -5.37 50.33 -14.59
CA ALA A 54 -6.09 50.77 -15.79
C ALA A 54 -6.88 52.06 -15.58
N SER A 55 -7.50 52.24 -14.40
CA SER A 55 -8.23 53.47 -14.07
C SER A 55 -7.32 54.70 -13.93
N TYR A 56 -6.10 54.54 -13.38
CA TYR A 56 -5.09 55.59 -13.31
C TYR A 56 -4.43 55.88 -14.66
N SER A 57 -4.41 54.89 -15.56
CA SER A 57 -3.85 54.99 -16.92
C SER A 57 -4.81 55.60 -17.95
N GLY A 58 -5.91 56.20 -17.49
CA GLY A 58 -7.12 56.57 -18.26
C GLY A 58 -6.97 57.56 -19.43
N HIS A 59 -5.79 57.68 -20.05
CA HIS A 59 -5.54 58.50 -21.24
C HIS A 59 -5.02 57.72 -22.46
N PHE A 60 -4.78 56.41 -22.37
CA PHE A 60 -4.39 55.59 -23.53
C PHE A 60 -5.47 54.54 -23.84
N GLY A 61 -5.98 54.56 -25.08
CA GLY A 61 -7.15 53.81 -25.51
C GLY A 61 -7.07 52.31 -25.26
N PHE A 62 -7.81 51.83 -24.25
CA PHE A 62 -8.02 50.40 -24.04
C PHE A 62 -9.32 49.95 -24.67
N SER A 63 -9.23 48.98 -25.59
CA SER A 63 -10.38 48.51 -26.39
C SER A 63 -11.35 47.58 -25.65
N THR A 64 -11.21 47.36 -24.33
CA THR A 64 -12.22 46.83 -23.37
C THR A 64 -11.52 46.22 -22.13
N PRO A 65 -12.06 46.41 -20.91
CA PRO A 65 -11.55 45.78 -19.66
C PRO A 65 -11.40 44.25 -19.75
N PHE A 66 -12.21 43.63 -20.63
CA PHE A 66 -12.25 42.19 -20.86
C PHE A 66 -10.91 41.59 -21.28
N ARG A 67 -10.11 42.27 -22.13
CA ARG A 67 -8.81 41.72 -22.58
C ARG A 67 -7.78 41.62 -21.45
N ILE A 68 -7.77 42.59 -20.55
CA ILE A 68 -6.84 42.63 -19.41
C ILE A 68 -7.20 41.52 -18.41
N VAL A 69 -8.49 41.42 -18.07
CA VAL A 69 -8.99 40.36 -17.17
C VAL A 69 -8.75 38.98 -17.76
N ASN A 70 -9.01 38.78 -19.06
CA ASN A 70 -8.83 37.49 -19.71
C ASN A 70 -7.36 37.02 -19.70
N GLY A 71 -6.39 37.90 -19.96
CA GLY A 71 -4.96 37.54 -19.91
C GLY A 71 -4.52 37.06 -18.52
N ILE A 72 -4.97 37.74 -17.47
CA ILE A 72 -4.69 37.36 -16.08
C ILE A 72 -5.38 36.03 -15.76
N LEU A 73 -6.64 35.87 -16.17
CA LEU A 73 -7.42 34.65 -15.94
C LEU A 73 -6.75 33.44 -16.59
N VAL A 74 -6.41 33.52 -17.87
CA VAL A 74 -5.75 32.44 -18.63
C VAL A 74 -4.42 32.06 -17.99
N ARG A 75 -3.59 33.04 -17.61
CA ARG A 75 -2.31 32.76 -16.95
C ARG A 75 -2.49 32.03 -15.61
N ARG A 76 -3.44 32.46 -14.78
CA ARG A 76 -3.74 31.81 -13.50
C ARG A 76 -4.31 30.41 -13.70
N LEU A 77 -5.14 30.20 -14.72
CA LEU A 77 -5.72 28.91 -15.07
C LEU A 77 -4.64 27.92 -15.56
N LEU A 78 -3.69 28.39 -16.36
CA LEU A 78 -2.52 27.61 -16.79
C LEU A 78 -1.64 27.21 -15.61
N VAL A 79 -1.36 28.14 -14.68
CA VAL A 79 -0.57 27.85 -13.47
C VAL A 79 -1.28 26.82 -12.58
N LEU A 80 -2.59 26.97 -12.37
CA LEU A 80 -3.41 25.99 -11.65
C LEU A 80 -3.33 24.61 -12.30
N PHE A 81 -3.55 24.55 -13.61
CA PHE A 81 -3.49 23.30 -14.36
C PHE A 81 -2.12 22.64 -14.22
N ALA A 82 -1.04 23.40 -14.41
CA ALA A 82 0.31 22.90 -14.27
C ALA A 82 0.60 22.36 -12.86
N LEU A 83 0.15 23.06 -11.81
CA LEU A 83 0.31 22.62 -10.42
C LEU A 83 -0.47 21.34 -10.12
N VAL A 84 -1.73 21.26 -10.53
CA VAL A 84 -2.57 20.06 -10.35
C VAL A 84 -1.99 18.89 -11.12
N PHE A 85 -1.58 19.11 -12.36
CA PHE A 85 -0.99 18.08 -13.20
C PHE A 85 0.34 17.57 -12.64
N ALA A 86 1.25 18.47 -12.24
CA ALA A 86 2.54 18.11 -11.66
C ALA A 86 2.37 17.39 -10.31
N GLY A 87 1.50 17.90 -9.44
CA GLY A 87 1.20 17.29 -8.14
C GLY A 87 0.56 15.90 -8.29
N GLY A 88 -0.41 15.76 -9.19
CA GLY A 88 -1.05 14.47 -9.51
C GLY A 88 -0.06 13.48 -10.09
N SER A 89 0.79 13.90 -11.03
CA SER A 89 1.84 13.08 -11.63
C SER A 89 2.86 12.61 -10.58
N LEU A 90 3.29 13.49 -9.69
CA LEU A 90 4.23 13.15 -8.62
C LEU A 90 3.62 12.16 -7.64
N ALA A 91 2.37 12.39 -7.21
CA ALA A 91 1.65 11.48 -6.33
C ALA A 91 1.47 10.09 -6.97
N PHE A 92 1.12 10.06 -8.26
CA PHE A 92 1.01 8.82 -9.03
C PHE A 92 2.34 8.07 -9.09
N LEU A 93 3.43 8.74 -9.46
CA LEU A 93 4.77 8.15 -9.52
C LEU A 93 5.22 7.62 -8.15
N TRP A 94 4.93 8.37 -7.08
CA TRP A 94 5.25 7.95 -5.72
C TRP A 94 4.45 6.70 -5.32
N TYR A 95 3.15 6.66 -5.64
CA TYR A 95 2.29 5.51 -5.40
C TYR A 95 2.77 4.27 -6.16
N VAL A 96 3.04 4.39 -7.46
CA VAL A 96 3.58 3.30 -8.30
C VAL A 96 4.90 2.77 -7.74
N ARG A 97 5.83 3.67 -7.37
CA ARG A 97 7.11 3.26 -6.75
C ARG A 97 6.92 2.52 -5.42
N ARG A 98 5.92 2.90 -4.62
CA ARG A 98 5.61 2.24 -3.35
C ARG A 98 5.01 0.85 -3.58
N VAL A 99 4.08 0.72 -4.52
CA VAL A 99 3.50 -0.57 -4.92
C VAL A 99 4.57 -1.51 -5.46
N ARG A 100 5.40 -1.04 -6.41
CA ARG A 100 6.46 -1.85 -7.01
C ARG A 100 7.45 -2.38 -5.97
N ARG A 101 7.89 -1.53 -5.03
CA ARG A 101 8.77 -1.96 -3.93
C ARG A 101 8.11 -3.00 -3.02
N GLY A 102 6.84 -2.82 -2.70
CA GLY A 102 6.09 -3.77 -1.89
C GLY A 102 5.95 -5.14 -2.57
N ILE A 103 5.59 -5.16 -3.87
CA ILE A 103 5.48 -6.41 -4.65
C ILE A 103 6.83 -7.11 -4.75
N PHE A 104 7.90 -6.37 -5.05
CA PHE A 104 9.24 -6.95 -5.20
C PHE A 104 9.68 -7.69 -3.93
N ARG A 105 9.48 -7.10 -2.75
CA ARG A 105 9.76 -7.76 -1.47
C ARG A 105 8.93 -9.02 -1.24
N LEU A 106 7.64 -8.99 -1.61
CA LEU A 106 6.79 -10.18 -1.50
C LEU A 106 7.32 -11.31 -2.39
N VAL A 107 7.76 -11.00 -3.60
CA VAL A 107 8.33 -11.98 -4.53
C VAL A 107 9.64 -12.55 -3.99
N GLU A 108 10.54 -11.70 -3.50
CA GLU A 108 11.79 -12.15 -2.86
C GLU A 108 11.52 -13.08 -1.67
N ALA A 109 10.58 -12.71 -0.80
CA ALA A 109 10.22 -13.53 0.36
C ALA A 109 9.61 -14.88 -0.03
N PHE A 110 8.78 -14.91 -1.08
CA PHE A 110 8.23 -16.15 -1.62
C PHE A 110 9.31 -17.03 -2.25
N GLN A 111 10.23 -16.43 -3.00
CA GLN A 111 11.32 -17.16 -3.64
C GLN A 111 12.26 -17.77 -2.59
N ALA A 112 12.68 -16.97 -1.60
CA ALA A 112 13.50 -17.46 -0.48
C ALA A 112 12.80 -18.61 0.26
N SER A 113 11.51 -18.47 0.55
CA SER A 113 10.71 -19.53 1.19
C SER A 113 10.63 -20.80 0.32
N GLY A 114 10.51 -20.65 -1.00
CA GLY A 114 10.51 -21.75 -1.96
C GLY A 114 11.86 -22.46 -2.08
N GLU A 115 12.96 -21.74 -1.87
CA GLU A 115 14.32 -22.27 -1.78
C GLU A 115 14.63 -22.87 -0.39
N GLY A 116 13.68 -22.83 0.54
CA GLY A 116 13.80 -23.38 1.89
C GLY A 116 14.37 -22.42 2.94
N ASP A 117 14.65 -21.17 2.57
CA ASP A 117 15.04 -20.12 3.51
C ASP A 117 13.80 -19.47 4.15
N LEU A 118 13.54 -19.86 5.40
CA LEU A 118 12.46 -19.32 6.21
C LEU A 118 12.97 -18.29 7.24
N SER A 119 14.25 -17.91 7.21
CA SER A 119 14.88 -17.08 8.24
C SER A 119 14.32 -15.65 8.25
N SER A 120 13.98 -15.11 7.09
CA SER A 120 13.63 -13.70 6.92
C SER A 120 12.13 -13.48 6.74
N PRO A 121 11.51 -12.51 7.46
CA PRO A 121 10.13 -12.12 7.24
C PRO A 121 9.97 -11.36 5.92
N ALA A 122 8.75 -11.35 5.38
CA ALA A 122 8.44 -10.65 4.14
C ALA A 122 8.57 -9.11 4.24
N ASP A 123 8.38 -8.54 5.44
CA ASP A 123 8.41 -7.07 5.74
C ASP A 123 7.81 -6.23 4.59
N ALA A 124 6.64 -6.65 4.12
CA ALA A 124 6.00 -6.05 2.96
C ALA A 124 5.41 -4.69 3.35
N ARG A 125 6.00 -3.61 2.82
CA ARG A 125 5.52 -2.24 3.02
C ARG A 125 4.80 -1.78 1.78
N GLY A 126 3.61 -1.21 1.93
CA GLY A 126 2.82 -0.79 0.77
C GLY A 126 1.42 -0.32 1.13
N PRO A 127 0.54 -0.19 0.13
CA PRO A 127 -0.91 -0.11 0.36
C PRO A 127 -1.41 -1.35 1.12
N GLY A 128 -2.57 -1.23 1.77
CA GLY A 128 -3.10 -2.26 2.68
C GLY A 128 -3.07 -3.68 2.12
N GLY A 129 -3.46 -3.88 0.86
CA GLY A 129 -3.45 -5.22 0.25
C GLY A 129 -2.06 -5.88 0.18
N ILE A 130 -0.99 -5.12 0.01
CA ILE A 130 0.39 -5.65 0.02
C ILE A 130 0.78 -6.08 1.44
N ILE A 131 0.41 -5.28 2.44
CA ILE A 131 0.69 -5.57 3.85
C ILE A 131 -0.06 -6.85 4.28
N ASP A 132 -1.31 -6.99 3.88
CA ASP A 132 -2.13 -8.15 4.23
C ASP A 132 -1.56 -9.45 3.64
N VAL A 133 -1.09 -9.40 2.39
CA VAL A 133 -0.41 -10.55 1.77
C VAL A 133 0.91 -10.86 2.48
N GLY A 134 1.72 -9.84 2.81
CA GLY A 134 2.96 -10.03 3.56
C GLY A 134 2.74 -10.70 4.91
N LYS A 135 1.70 -10.28 5.64
CA LYS A 135 1.31 -10.94 6.90
C LYS A 135 0.92 -12.39 6.70
N ALA A 136 0.14 -12.71 5.67
CA ALA A 136 -0.24 -14.08 5.39
C ALA A 136 0.99 -14.98 5.09
N ILE A 137 1.99 -14.45 4.37
CA ILE A 137 3.26 -15.15 4.15
C ILE A 137 4.00 -15.36 5.47
N ASP A 138 4.11 -14.32 6.29
CA ASP A 138 4.79 -14.39 7.59
C ASP A 138 4.10 -15.36 8.58
N ASP A 139 2.76 -15.43 8.54
CA ASP A 139 1.98 -16.39 9.33
C ASP A 139 2.27 -17.82 8.88
N VAL A 140 2.31 -18.09 7.57
CA VAL A 140 2.68 -19.41 7.04
C VAL A 140 4.14 -19.75 7.39
N ARG A 141 5.07 -18.80 7.22
CA ARG A 141 6.49 -18.95 7.55
C ARG A 141 6.69 -19.33 9.02
N SER A 142 6.06 -18.59 9.93
CA SER A 142 6.16 -18.82 11.37
C SER A 142 5.57 -20.17 11.78
N HIS A 143 4.45 -20.57 11.19
CA HIS A 143 3.85 -21.88 11.39
C HIS A 143 4.75 -23.03 10.91
N THR A 144 5.38 -22.88 9.75
CA THR A 144 6.33 -23.87 9.22
C THR A 144 7.57 -23.99 10.11
N LEU A 145 8.14 -22.85 10.55
CA LEU A 145 9.26 -22.85 11.49
C LEU A 145 8.92 -23.54 12.82
N ALA A 146 7.71 -23.31 13.35
CA ALA A 146 7.25 -23.98 14.56
C ALA A 146 7.22 -25.52 14.39
N ARG A 147 6.68 -26.01 13.26
CA ARG A 147 6.67 -27.44 12.95
C ARG A 147 8.08 -28.04 12.79
N ILE A 148 9.00 -27.31 12.15
CA ILE A 148 10.40 -27.73 12.04
C ILE A 148 11.04 -27.81 13.44
N GLY A 149 10.75 -26.84 14.32
CA GLY A 149 11.18 -26.85 15.71
C GLY A 149 10.67 -28.07 16.49
N GLU A 150 9.40 -28.44 16.32
CA GLU A 150 8.82 -29.65 16.93
C GLU A 150 9.51 -30.94 16.44
N VAL A 151 9.78 -31.04 15.14
CA VAL A 151 10.51 -32.19 14.57
C VAL A 151 11.93 -32.25 15.14
N ARG A 152 12.63 -31.11 15.20
CA ARG A 152 13.99 -31.04 15.75
C ARG A 152 14.03 -31.45 17.22
N GLY A 153 13.10 -30.95 18.03
CA GLY A 153 12.98 -31.34 19.43
C GLY A 153 12.66 -32.82 19.62
N ALA A 154 11.81 -33.40 18.76
CA ALA A 154 11.52 -34.84 18.79
C ALA A 154 12.75 -35.69 18.42
N VAL A 155 13.53 -35.28 17.40
CA VAL A 155 14.79 -35.93 17.02
C VAL A 155 15.79 -35.86 18.17
N GLU A 156 15.95 -34.70 18.79
CA GLU A 156 16.90 -34.50 19.88
C GLU A 156 16.51 -35.30 21.13
N ALA A 157 15.21 -35.35 21.46
CA ALA A 157 14.70 -36.20 22.52
C ALA A 157 14.97 -37.70 22.25
N MET A 158 14.77 -38.16 21.02
CA MET A 158 15.11 -39.54 20.62
C MET A 158 16.62 -39.81 20.70
N ARG A 159 17.46 -38.86 20.31
CA ARG A 159 18.93 -38.99 20.38
C ARG A 159 19.44 -39.05 21.82
N ALA A 160 18.83 -38.28 22.73
CA ALA A 160 19.25 -38.19 24.12
C ALA A 160 18.75 -39.35 25.01
N SER A 161 17.80 -40.16 24.52
CA SER A 161 17.23 -41.27 25.30
C SER A 161 17.71 -42.62 24.80
N ALA A 162 18.15 -43.48 25.72
CA ALA A 162 18.44 -44.88 25.44
C ALA A 162 17.11 -45.64 25.36
N LEU A 163 16.47 -45.58 24.20
CA LEU A 163 15.18 -46.20 23.94
C LEU A 163 15.35 -47.67 23.53
N PRO A 164 14.46 -48.57 23.98
CA PRO A 164 14.34 -49.91 23.40
C PRO A 164 13.96 -49.81 21.91
N GLU A 165 14.38 -50.80 21.12
CA GLU A 165 14.25 -50.78 19.66
C GLU A 165 12.80 -50.65 19.16
N GLU A 166 11.84 -51.29 19.83
CA GLU A 166 10.42 -51.18 19.52
C GLU A 166 9.88 -49.76 19.72
N GLU A 167 10.30 -49.11 20.82
CA GLU A 167 9.85 -47.76 21.16
C GLU A 167 10.51 -46.72 20.23
N PHE A 168 11.78 -46.93 19.87
CA PHE A 168 12.46 -46.13 18.86
C PHE A 168 11.73 -46.21 17.51
N THR A 169 11.40 -47.42 17.05
CA THR A 169 10.72 -47.64 15.76
C THR A 169 9.36 -46.94 15.72
N ARG A 170 8.56 -47.06 16.79
CA ARG A 170 7.27 -46.36 16.89
C ARG A 170 7.41 -44.84 16.85
N ARG A 171 8.38 -44.27 17.57
CA ARG A 171 8.63 -42.81 17.57
C ARG A 171 9.16 -42.33 16.22
N TRP A 172 9.99 -43.14 15.56
CA TRP A 172 10.51 -42.87 14.22
C TRP A 172 9.41 -42.81 13.16
N GLU A 173 8.47 -43.77 13.15
CA GLU A 173 7.33 -43.73 12.23
C GLU A 173 6.41 -42.52 12.47
N THR A 174 6.21 -42.16 13.75
CA THR A 174 5.48 -40.93 14.11
C THR A 174 6.19 -39.68 13.59
N LEU A 175 7.52 -39.64 13.67
CA LEU A 175 8.33 -38.53 13.19
C LEU A 175 8.30 -38.40 11.67
N LYS A 176 8.40 -39.51 10.93
CA LYS A 176 8.23 -39.52 9.46
C LYS A 176 6.90 -38.89 9.07
N GLY A 177 5.80 -39.31 9.71
CA GLY A 177 4.48 -38.73 9.45
C GLY A 177 4.38 -37.24 9.80
N LYS A 178 5.21 -36.71 10.72
CA LYS A 178 5.31 -35.27 10.98
C LYS A 178 6.11 -34.54 9.88
N ILE A 179 7.19 -35.14 9.40
CA ILE A 179 8.03 -34.59 8.32
C ILE A 179 7.24 -34.50 7.01
N GLU A 180 6.50 -35.56 6.65
CA GLU A 180 5.62 -35.59 5.47
C GLU A 180 4.52 -34.51 5.51
N ARG A 181 4.12 -34.04 6.70
CA ARG A 181 3.14 -32.94 6.83
C ARG A 181 3.74 -31.55 6.65
N ILE A 182 5.07 -31.44 6.59
CA ILE A 182 5.79 -30.18 6.35
C ILE A 182 6.11 -30.04 4.85
N ILE A 183 6.46 -31.15 4.19
CA ILE A 183 6.78 -31.22 2.77
C ILE A 183 5.64 -31.98 2.07
N PRO A 184 4.61 -31.29 1.53
CA PRO A 184 3.59 -31.93 0.70
C PRO A 184 4.14 -32.36 -0.67
#